data_AF-A0A843I4K9-F1
#
_entry.id   AF-A0A843I4K9-F1
#
_cell.length_a   1.000
_cell.length_b   1.000
_cell.length_c   1.000
_cell.angle_alpha   90.00
_cell.angle_beta   90.00
_cell.angle_gamma   90.00
#
_symmetry.space_group_name_H-M   'P 1'
#
loop_
_entity.id
_entity.type
_entity.pdbx_description
1 polymer ?
#
loop_
_entity_poly.entity_id
_entity_poly.type
_entity_poly.pdbx_seq_one_letter_code
_entity_poly.pdbx_strand_id
1 'polypeptide(L)'
;MKRTIKVVGIIIVLIGLTGVPSSVPTFAQQQNATHQRNAAPLQEEPGTLSGFVRDPLMNPIIGATVRVSYHETYQESYSDASGFYHITNIPLCNCTKNATCSKQGYNTASVNLPIWENTTYDFVLTSKGQWFYVGGAGPNNYTKIQDAIDNTSDGDTVYVFPGSYREHLVINTSIQLQGANPLSTIVDGQNASNDIITCVGTDVFIGGFTIFNCSMGSSVVRFNHTRNCTLYGTKIHTGEYGVTIQNGQNINIVNNTFPKTPSTKTGYVAIRLLDCVYCTISQNNISSWVGGILLSYAYLRITKNTITKTQRGITDMMNALPGVNMYFIIDENHLSDNNVAVFLAGSQDYSITRNEITNSSTAGLSLVEEVFSGVNPKNVTVKNNLITDSTQGIIIEYSINVSVEGNLLHRNTHGLSFHICSFTSVKRNTFQQNEQTATYQWSIYPFSALSDKIPRFDENFWDKSQKTPYPIIGTWSFLRYPIFFKFPWVTYDQHPASEPYLKGGYNENTI
;
A
#
# COMPACT_ATOMS: atom_id res chain seq x y z
N MET A 1 -47.61 -22.45 5.98
CA MET A 1 -48.41 -22.36 4.74
C MET A 1 -47.55 -22.75 3.56
N LYS A 2 -47.78 -23.93 2.96
CA LYS A 2 -47.20 -24.36 1.68
C LYS A 2 -48.09 -23.83 0.56
N ARG A 3 -47.52 -23.29 -0.53
CA ARG A 3 -48.27 -23.04 -1.78
C ARG A 3 -47.66 -23.81 -2.93
N THR A 4 -48.55 -24.51 -3.60
CA THR A 4 -48.36 -25.60 -4.55
C THR A 4 -48.30 -25.07 -5.98
N ILE A 5 -47.43 -25.68 -6.77
CA ILE A 5 -47.31 -25.53 -8.23
C ILE A 5 -48.53 -26.17 -8.92
N LYS A 6 -49.03 -25.57 -10.01
CA LYS A 6 -49.85 -26.27 -11.00
C LYS A 6 -49.30 -26.04 -12.42
N VAL A 7 -48.90 -27.15 -13.02
CA VAL A 7 -48.62 -27.34 -14.46
C VAL A 7 -49.91 -27.84 -15.11
N VAL A 8 -50.24 -27.37 -16.31
CA VAL A 8 -51.16 -28.05 -17.23
C VAL A 8 -50.58 -27.96 -18.64
N GLY A 9 -50.48 -29.12 -19.29
CA GLY A 9 -49.88 -29.31 -20.61
C GLY A 9 -50.88 -29.56 -21.74
N ILE A 10 -50.36 -29.25 -22.94
CA ILE A 10 -50.37 -30.07 -24.18
C ILE A 10 -51.64 -30.11 -25.04
N ILE A 11 -51.47 -29.88 -26.36
CA ILE A 11 -51.71 -30.84 -27.47
C ILE A 11 -51.24 -30.22 -28.81
N ILE A 12 -50.47 -31.00 -29.56
CA ILE A 12 -50.00 -30.79 -30.94
C ILE A 12 -50.95 -31.52 -31.89
N VAL A 13 -51.29 -30.94 -33.05
CA VAL A 13 -51.66 -31.70 -34.26
C VAL A 13 -51.05 -31.01 -35.49
N LEU A 14 -50.29 -31.80 -36.26
CA LEU A 14 -49.68 -31.51 -37.57
C LEU A 14 -50.61 -31.99 -38.70
N ILE A 15 -50.71 -31.24 -39.80
CA ILE A 15 -51.03 -31.78 -41.13
C ILE A 15 -50.16 -31.02 -42.15
N GLY A 16 -49.47 -31.77 -43.03
CA GLY A 16 -48.62 -31.25 -44.11
C GLY A 16 -49.09 -31.66 -45.51
N LEU A 17 -48.18 -31.44 -46.47
CA LEU A 17 -48.14 -31.82 -47.91
C LEU A 17 -48.76 -30.78 -48.89
N THR A 18 -48.27 -30.47 -50.10
CA THR A 18 -47.04 -30.63 -50.93
C THR A 18 -47.35 -29.92 -52.27
N GLY A 19 -46.37 -29.40 -53.02
CA GLY A 19 -46.53 -29.13 -54.48
C GLY A 19 -45.78 -27.92 -55.07
N VAL A 20 -45.01 -28.14 -56.14
CA VAL A 20 -44.07 -27.27 -56.89
C VAL A 20 -44.44 -27.39 -58.39
N PRO A 21 -43.94 -26.64 -59.41
CA PRO A 21 -43.87 -25.19 -59.73
C PRO A 21 -44.45 -24.86 -61.16
N SER A 22 -44.07 -23.69 -61.73
CA SER A 22 -44.12 -23.18 -63.13
C SER A 22 -45.10 -22.00 -63.32
N SER A 23 -44.85 -20.89 -64.02
CA SER A 23 -43.83 -20.45 -65.01
C SER A 23 -43.87 -18.91 -65.15
N VAL A 24 -42.72 -18.27 -65.41
CA VAL A 24 -42.54 -16.80 -65.67
C VAL A 24 -42.43 -16.57 -67.19
N PRO A 25 -42.87 -15.43 -67.79
CA PRO A 25 -41.95 -14.29 -68.01
C PRO A 25 -42.55 -12.85 -67.89
N THR A 26 -41.84 -12.02 -67.11
CA THR A 26 -41.47 -10.60 -67.32
C THR A 26 -42.42 -9.57 -67.96
N PHE A 27 -42.65 -8.46 -67.24
CA PHE A 27 -42.30 -7.11 -67.68
C PHE A 27 -41.83 -6.26 -66.49
N ALA A 28 -40.75 -5.51 -66.69
CA ALA A 28 -39.99 -4.79 -65.67
C ALA A 28 -40.74 -3.62 -65.02
N GLN A 29 -40.65 -3.50 -63.69
CA GLN A 29 -40.95 -2.27 -62.96
C GLN A 29 -39.80 -1.97 -62.00
N GLN A 30 -39.28 -0.74 -62.10
CA GLN A 30 -38.24 -0.16 -61.26
C GLN A 30 -38.62 -0.24 -59.78
N GLN A 31 -37.80 -0.91 -58.97
CA GLN A 31 -37.84 -0.77 -57.51
C GLN A 31 -36.90 0.35 -57.09
N ASN A 32 -37.48 1.42 -56.57
CA ASN A 32 -36.79 2.42 -55.76
C ASN A 32 -36.43 1.79 -54.41
N ALA A 33 -35.14 1.73 -54.11
CA ALA A 33 -34.60 1.25 -52.85
C ALA A 33 -35.07 2.15 -51.69
N THR A 34 -35.85 1.59 -50.77
CA THR A 34 -36.09 2.17 -49.45
C THR A 34 -34.82 2.06 -48.61
N HIS A 35 -34.20 3.20 -48.34
CA HIS A 35 -33.13 3.36 -47.36
C HIS A 35 -33.56 2.83 -45.99
N GLN A 36 -33.07 1.65 -45.61
CA GLN A 36 -32.95 1.29 -44.21
C GLN A 36 -31.86 2.17 -43.58
N ARG A 37 -32.26 3.12 -42.73
CA ARG A 37 -31.33 3.74 -41.79
C ARG A 37 -31.04 2.71 -40.69
N ASN A 38 -29.92 2.01 -40.82
CA ASN A 38 -29.24 1.43 -39.69
C ASN A 38 -28.77 2.60 -38.80
N ALA A 39 -29.55 2.93 -37.77
CA ALA A 39 -29.04 3.76 -36.69
C ALA A 39 -28.04 2.89 -35.91
N ALA A 40 -26.77 3.28 -35.92
CA ALA A 40 -25.79 2.79 -34.96
C ALA A 40 -26.36 2.99 -33.54
N PRO A 41 -26.07 2.11 -32.57
CA PRO A 41 -26.40 2.43 -31.18
C PRO A 41 -25.75 3.77 -30.85
N LEU A 42 -26.56 4.74 -30.38
CA LEU A 42 -26.04 5.99 -29.84
C LEU A 42 -25.01 5.60 -28.78
N GLN A 43 -23.74 5.91 -29.04
CA GLN A 43 -22.73 5.93 -27.99
C GLN A 43 -23.21 7.01 -27.02
N GLU A 44 -23.81 6.62 -25.89
CA GLU A 44 -24.08 7.56 -24.82
C GLU A 44 -22.73 8.13 -24.40
N GLU A 45 -22.53 9.42 -24.61
CA GLU A 45 -21.31 10.09 -24.18
C GLU A 45 -21.23 9.97 -22.66
N PRO A 46 -20.05 9.66 -22.10
CA PRO A 46 -19.92 9.54 -20.66
C PRO A 46 -20.28 10.85 -19.97
N GLY A 47 -20.86 10.76 -18.77
CA GLY A 47 -21.17 11.92 -17.96
C GLY A 47 -19.92 12.72 -17.60
N THR A 48 -20.09 14.04 -17.51
CA THR A 48 -19.02 14.96 -17.11
C THR A 48 -19.48 15.89 -15.99
N LEU A 49 -18.52 16.35 -15.20
CA LEU A 49 -18.70 17.41 -14.22
C LEU A 49 -17.58 18.44 -14.39
N SER A 50 -17.94 19.70 -14.61
CA SER A 50 -16.97 20.80 -14.70
C SER A 50 -17.44 22.04 -13.94
N GLY A 51 -16.53 22.98 -13.69
CA GLY A 51 -16.85 24.24 -13.01
C GLY A 51 -15.60 24.90 -12.44
N PHE A 52 -15.80 25.85 -11.54
CA PHE A 52 -14.73 26.56 -10.85
C PHE A 52 -14.71 26.26 -9.36
N VAL A 53 -13.52 26.20 -8.78
CA VAL A 53 -13.28 26.18 -7.34
C VAL A 53 -12.78 27.55 -6.91
N ARG A 54 -13.52 28.20 -6.00
CA ARG A 54 -13.22 29.56 -5.53
C ARG A 54 -13.33 29.69 -4.02
N ASP A 55 -12.73 30.74 -3.46
CA ASP A 55 -12.98 31.17 -2.09
C ASP A 55 -14.26 32.04 -2.01
N PRO A 56 -14.73 32.44 -0.80
CA PRO A 56 -15.90 33.31 -0.64
C PRO A 56 -15.74 34.72 -1.26
N LEU A 57 -14.52 35.11 -1.60
CA LEU A 57 -14.18 36.38 -2.26
C LEU A 57 -14.06 36.21 -3.78
N MET A 58 -14.43 35.05 -4.32
CA MET A 58 -14.39 34.68 -5.73
C MET A 58 -12.99 34.51 -6.34
N ASN A 59 -11.94 34.46 -5.51
CA ASN A 59 -10.59 34.15 -5.96
C ASN A 59 -10.50 32.66 -6.34
N PRO A 60 -9.81 32.31 -7.44
CA PRO A 60 -9.64 30.92 -7.84
C PRO A 60 -8.75 30.17 -6.85
N ILE A 61 -9.14 28.93 -6.51
CA ILE A 61 -8.33 28.03 -5.68
C ILE A 61 -7.68 27.00 -6.60
N ILE A 62 -6.37 27.08 -6.74
CA ILE A 62 -5.57 26.15 -7.56
C ILE A 62 -5.31 24.82 -6.85
N GLY A 63 -5.43 23.72 -7.60
CA GLY A 63 -5.11 22.36 -7.17
C GLY A 63 -6.02 21.84 -6.05
N ALA A 64 -7.28 22.28 -6.01
CA ALA A 64 -8.32 21.66 -5.21
C ALA A 64 -8.78 20.37 -5.89
N THR A 65 -8.92 19.30 -5.11
CA THR A 65 -9.37 17.99 -5.62
C THR A 65 -10.89 18.00 -5.66
N VAL A 66 -11.45 17.79 -6.85
CA VAL A 66 -12.89 17.52 -7.03
C VAL A 66 -13.05 16.03 -7.33
N ARG A 67 -13.83 15.33 -6.50
CA ARG A 67 -14.08 13.89 -6.62
C ARG A 67 -15.57 13.61 -6.68
N VAL A 68 -15.98 12.80 -7.65
CA VAL A 68 -17.35 12.27 -7.78
C VAL A 68 -17.36 10.80 -7.45
N SER A 69 -18.05 10.42 -6.37
CA SER A 69 -18.17 9.02 -5.92
C SER A 69 -19.50 8.40 -6.38
N TYR A 70 -19.45 7.16 -6.86
CA TYR A 70 -20.60 6.40 -7.35
C TYR A 70 -20.31 4.90 -7.33
N HIS A 71 -21.31 4.06 -7.03
CA HIS A 71 -21.21 2.58 -7.06
C HIS A 71 -19.89 2.03 -6.45
N GLU A 72 -19.51 2.52 -5.28
CA GLU A 72 -18.27 2.11 -4.57
C GLU A 72 -16.95 2.43 -5.29
N THR A 73 -16.98 3.26 -6.33
CA THR A 73 -15.82 3.81 -7.05
C THR A 73 -15.92 5.34 -7.17
N TYR A 74 -14.94 5.98 -7.81
CA TYR A 74 -14.90 7.43 -8.02
C TYR A 74 -14.15 7.84 -9.29
N GLN A 75 -14.40 9.08 -9.73
CA GLN A 75 -13.54 9.84 -10.65
C GLN A 75 -13.12 11.14 -9.97
N GLU A 76 -11.95 11.66 -10.31
CA GLU A 76 -11.48 12.93 -9.75
C GLU A 76 -10.67 13.75 -10.75
N SER A 77 -10.58 15.05 -10.48
CA SER A 77 -9.78 16.03 -11.21
C SER A 77 -9.31 17.12 -10.25
N TYR A 78 -8.40 17.96 -10.73
CA TYR A 78 -7.78 19.03 -9.95
C TYR A 78 -8.08 20.36 -10.60
N SER A 79 -8.39 21.37 -9.79
CA SER A 79 -8.57 22.72 -10.32
C SER A 79 -7.25 23.30 -10.83
N ASP A 80 -7.27 23.99 -11.96
CA ASP A 80 -6.12 24.67 -12.54
C ASP A 80 -5.87 26.05 -11.91
N ALA A 81 -4.97 26.85 -12.49
CA ALA A 81 -4.64 28.19 -12.00
C ALA A 81 -5.81 29.19 -12.06
N SER A 82 -6.82 28.94 -12.90
CA SER A 82 -8.06 29.69 -12.95
C SER A 82 -9.14 29.14 -12.00
N GLY A 83 -8.83 28.07 -11.27
CA GLY A 83 -9.78 27.34 -10.44
C GLY A 83 -10.66 26.38 -11.24
N PHE A 84 -10.49 26.26 -12.55
CA PHE A 84 -11.32 25.41 -13.39
C PHE A 84 -10.98 23.93 -13.20
N TYR A 85 -12.00 23.08 -13.07
CA TYR A 85 -11.86 21.64 -13.00
C TYR A 85 -12.78 20.96 -14.02
N HIS A 86 -12.37 19.77 -14.48
CA HIS A 86 -13.17 18.95 -15.40
C HIS A 86 -12.93 17.46 -15.14
N ILE A 87 -14.01 16.75 -14.82
CA ILE A 87 -14.05 15.30 -14.59
C ILE A 87 -14.86 14.66 -15.72
N THR A 88 -14.32 13.62 -16.31
CA THR A 88 -14.91 12.86 -17.42
C THR A 88 -15.14 11.40 -17.01
N ASN A 89 -15.71 10.60 -17.91
CA ASN A 89 -15.90 9.15 -17.71
C ASN A 89 -16.75 8.79 -16.49
N ILE A 90 -17.74 9.62 -16.16
CA ILE A 90 -18.68 9.36 -15.08
C ILE A 90 -19.88 8.58 -15.64
N PRO A 91 -20.21 7.38 -15.14
CA PRO A 91 -21.31 6.58 -15.65
C PRO A 91 -22.66 7.29 -15.55
N LEU A 92 -23.39 7.32 -16.65
CA LEU A 92 -24.77 7.81 -16.65
C LEU A 92 -25.68 6.78 -15.96
N CYS A 93 -26.48 7.26 -15.02
CA CYS A 93 -27.49 6.50 -14.31
C CYS A 93 -28.57 7.47 -13.88
N ASN A 94 -29.80 6.98 -13.69
CA ASN A 94 -30.84 7.77 -13.03
C ASN A 94 -30.62 7.77 -11.50
N CYS A 95 -29.47 8.29 -11.07
CA CYS A 95 -29.04 8.31 -9.68
C CYS A 95 -28.22 9.57 -9.37
N THR A 96 -28.38 10.13 -8.18
CA THR A 96 -27.53 11.24 -7.70
C THR A 96 -26.18 10.71 -7.25
N LYS A 97 -25.11 11.43 -7.59
CA LYS A 97 -23.75 11.12 -7.19
C LYS A 97 -23.25 12.14 -6.17
N ASN A 98 -22.42 11.70 -5.24
CA ASN A 98 -21.82 12.60 -4.27
C ASN A 98 -20.54 13.20 -4.87
N ALA A 99 -20.57 14.49 -5.17
CA ALA A 99 -19.39 15.25 -5.55
C ALA A 99 -18.84 15.97 -4.32
N THR A 100 -17.53 15.90 -4.14
CA THR A 100 -16.80 16.56 -3.05
C THR A 100 -15.70 17.42 -3.64
N CYS A 101 -15.46 18.58 -3.04
CA CYS A 101 -14.31 19.42 -3.33
C CYS A 101 -13.54 19.66 -2.04
N SER A 102 -12.24 19.40 -2.07
CA SER A 102 -11.38 19.57 -0.91
C SER A 102 -10.05 20.18 -1.28
N LYS A 103 -9.52 21.00 -0.38
CA LYS A 103 -8.19 21.58 -0.44
C LYS A 103 -7.67 21.71 0.97
N GLN A 104 -6.40 21.38 1.17
CA GLN A 104 -5.74 21.62 2.45
C GLN A 104 -5.77 23.11 2.81
N GLY A 105 -6.04 23.41 4.08
CA GLY A 105 -6.34 24.75 4.59
C GLY A 105 -7.82 25.14 4.49
N TYR A 106 -8.67 24.37 3.81
CA TYR A 106 -10.08 24.68 3.61
C TYR A 106 -11.03 23.59 4.13
N ASN A 107 -12.27 23.96 4.41
CA ASN A 107 -13.35 23.03 4.69
C ASN A 107 -13.79 22.32 3.41
N THR A 108 -13.96 21.00 3.48
CA THR A 108 -14.47 20.21 2.35
C THR A 108 -15.92 20.59 2.04
N ALA A 109 -16.20 20.90 0.78
CA ALA A 109 -17.55 21.09 0.28
C ALA A 109 -18.07 19.77 -0.34
N SER A 110 -19.35 19.49 -0.19
CA SER A 110 -19.99 18.32 -0.80
C SER A 110 -21.38 18.66 -1.31
N VAL A 111 -21.76 18.06 -2.45
CA VAL A 111 -23.08 18.19 -3.05
C VAL A 111 -23.50 16.86 -3.68
N ASN A 112 -24.78 16.52 -3.53
CA ASN A 112 -25.38 15.41 -4.26
C ASN A 112 -26.08 15.96 -5.50
N LEU A 113 -25.67 15.51 -6.69
CA LEU A 113 -26.26 15.96 -7.96
C LEU A 113 -26.41 14.80 -8.96
N PRO A 114 -27.43 14.84 -9.84
CA PRO A 114 -27.45 13.98 -11.02
C PRO A 114 -26.32 14.42 -11.97
N ILE A 115 -25.65 13.46 -12.62
CA ILE A 115 -24.60 13.74 -13.59
C ILE A 115 -25.01 13.24 -14.96
N TRP A 116 -25.01 14.16 -15.91
CA TRP A 116 -25.25 14.02 -17.34
C TRP A 116 -24.00 14.40 -18.14
N GLU A 117 -24.09 14.41 -19.47
CA GLU A 117 -22.99 14.65 -20.41
C GLU A 117 -22.25 15.99 -20.22
N ASN A 118 -22.89 17.02 -19.65
CA ASN A 118 -22.33 18.38 -19.46
C ASN A 118 -22.77 19.01 -18.14
N THR A 119 -22.58 18.31 -17.02
CA THR A 119 -23.00 18.85 -15.73
C THR A 119 -22.03 19.92 -15.26
N THR A 120 -22.54 21.04 -14.76
CA THR A 120 -21.70 22.12 -14.23
C THR A 120 -22.01 22.39 -12.76
N TYR A 121 -20.99 22.57 -11.95
CA TYR A 121 -21.15 22.99 -10.56
C TYR A 121 -19.92 23.76 -10.05
N ASP A 122 -20.12 24.94 -9.49
CA ASP A 122 -19.03 25.70 -8.88
C ASP A 122 -18.92 25.38 -7.39
N PHE A 123 -17.70 25.08 -6.94
CA PHE A 123 -17.42 24.85 -5.52
C PHE A 123 -16.88 26.11 -4.88
N VAL A 124 -17.42 26.44 -3.71
CA VAL A 124 -16.86 27.48 -2.83
C VAL A 124 -16.26 26.80 -1.62
N LEU A 125 -14.96 27.00 -1.38
CA LEU A 125 -14.28 26.47 -0.20
C LEU A 125 -14.00 27.61 0.79
N THR A 126 -14.36 27.40 2.05
CA THR A 126 -14.06 28.33 3.14
C THR A 126 -12.78 27.92 3.85
N SER A 127 -11.90 28.88 4.15
CA SER A 127 -10.68 28.58 4.92
C SER A 127 -11.03 28.07 6.33
N LYS A 128 -10.21 27.17 6.86
CA LYS A 128 -10.32 26.68 8.26
C LYS A 128 -9.87 27.73 9.27
N GLY A 129 -8.95 28.60 8.88
CA GLY A 129 -8.37 29.66 9.69
C GLY A 129 -7.75 30.76 8.84
N GLN A 130 -6.93 31.60 9.46
CA GLN A 130 -6.15 32.64 8.78
C GLN A 130 -4.99 32.05 7.98
N TRP A 131 -4.56 32.78 6.96
CA TRP A 131 -3.40 32.43 6.13
C TRP A 131 -2.22 33.35 6.45
N PHE A 132 -1.07 32.73 6.74
CA PHE A 132 0.20 33.39 6.99
C PHE A 132 1.14 33.06 5.84
N TYR A 133 1.76 34.08 5.25
CA TYR A 133 2.60 33.92 4.06
C TYR A 133 4.06 34.17 4.39
N VAL A 134 4.94 33.25 4.01
CA VAL A 134 6.38 33.33 4.25
C VAL A 134 7.14 33.41 2.93
N GLY A 135 8.05 34.38 2.79
CA GLY A 135 8.81 34.66 1.58
C GLY A 135 7.97 35.38 0.51
N GLY A 136 8.41 35.34 -0.74
CA GLY A 136 7.74 36.03 -1.85
C GLY A 136 7.83 37.57 -1.78
N ALA A 137 7.14 38.26 -2.69
CA ALA A 137 7.18 39.73 -2.83
C ALA A 137 5.93 40.44 -2.26
N GLY A 138 5.05 39.71 -1.57
CA GLY A 138 3.81 40.25 -1.03
C GLY A 138 4.04 41.18 0.18
N PRO A 139 3.23 42.24 0.34
CA PRO A 139 3.31 43.08 1.53
C PRO A 139 2.95 42.27 2.78
N ASN A 140 3.64 42.53 3.89
CA ASN A 140 3.44 41.88 5.20
C ASN A 140 3.73 40.37 5.23
N ASN A 141 4.40 39.82 4.22
CA ASN A 141 4.89 38.44 4.29
C ASN A 141 6.00 38.33 5.34
N TYR A 142 6.01 37.22 6.07
CA TYR A 142 7.09 36.87 6.99
C TYR A 142 8.35 36.51 6.19
N THR A 143 9.53 36.78 6.76
CA THR A 143 10.81 36.39 6.17
C THR A 143 11.31 35.04 6.69
N LYS A 144 10.78 34.59 7.84
CA LYS A 144 11.10 33.34 8.51
C LYS A 144 9.86 32.48 8.70
N ILE A 145 10.01 31.17 8.58
CA ILE A 145 8.91 30.22 8.76
C ILE A 145 8.51 30.17 10.23
N GLN A 146 9.47 30.16 11.16
CA GLN A 146 9.15 30.07 12.59
C GLN A 146 8.35 31.29 13.08
N ASP A 147 8.73 32.50 12.66
CA ASP A 147 8.00 33.72 13.05
C ASP A 147 6.53 33.69 12.60
N ALA A 148 6.23 33.06 11.46
CA ALA A 148 4.86 32.86 11.01
C ALA A 148 4.12 31.82 11.85
N ILE A 149 4.78 30.68 12.17
CA ILE A 149 4.23 29.64 13.04
C ILE A 149 3.88 30.22 14.41
N ASP A 150 4.76 31.03 15.00
CA ASP A 150 4.59 31.60 16.33
C ASP A 150 3.37 32.55 16.43
N ASN A 151 2.90 33.08 15.31
CA ASN A 151 1.73 33.98 15.24
C ASN A 151 0.42 33.27 14.86
N THR A 152 0.45 31.95 14.65
CA THR A 152 -0.75 31.18 14.31
C THR A 152 -1.62 30.84 15.52
N SER A 153 -2.90 30.58 15.25
CA SER A 153 -3.87 29.92 16.11
C SER A 153 -4.34 28.60 15.48
N ASP A 154 -5.05 27.77 16.26
CA ASP A 154 -5.58 26.50 15.77
C ASP A 154 -6.49 26.69 14.54
N GLY A 155 -6.26 25.89 13.50
CA GLY A 155 -6.96 25.95 12.22
C GLY A 155 -6.28 26.80 11.15
N ASP A 156 -5.26 27.60 11.51
CA ASP A 156 -4.55 28.47 10.58
C ASP A 156 -3.65 27.71 9.60
N THR A 157 -3.26 28.40 8.53
CA THR A 157 -2.39 27.88 7.47
C THR A 157 -1.18 28.77 7.29
N VAL A 158 0.02 28.19 7.32
CA VAL A 158 1.29 28.83 6.94
C VAL A 158 1.67 28.37 5.54
N TYR A 159 1.64 29.27 4.57
CA TYR A 159 2.06 29.04 3.20
C TYR A 159 3.45 29.62 2.95
N VAL A 160 4.37 28.76 2.49
CA VAL A 160 5.78 29.12 2.27
C VAL A 160 6.09 29.15 0.78
N PHE A 161 6.37 30.34 0.27
CA PHE A 161 6.77 30.56 -1.12
C PHE A 161 8.13 29.91 -1.44
N PRO A 162 8.44 29.67 -2.74
CA PRO A 162 9.75 29.21 -3.16
C PRO A 162 10.90 30.00 -2.55
N GLY A 163 11.92 29.29 -2.05
CA GLY A 163 13.02 29.88 -1.31
C GLY A 163 13.82 28.83 -0.54
N SER A 164 14.95 29.26 0.01
CA SER A 164 15.79 28.46 0.90
C SER A 164 15.76 29.06 2.29
N TYR A 165 15.21 28.31 3.25
CA TYR A 165 14.99 28.72 4.63
C TYR A 165 15.95 27.93 5.51
N ARG A 166 16.85 28.63 6.19
CA ARG A 166 17.85 28.05 7.09
C ARG A 166 17.35 28.14 8.52
N GLU A 167 16.55 27.16 8.92
CA GLU A 167 15.75 27.23 10.14
C GLU A 167 15.56 25.85 10.77
N HIS A 168 15.26 25.86 12.07
CA HIS A 168 14.75 24.72 12.81
C HIS A 168 13.36 25.08 13.32
N LEU A 169 12.38 24.25 12.97
CA LEU A 169 10.97 24.55 13.19
C LEU A 169 10.43 23.76 14.38
N VAL A 170 9.71 24.44 15.25
CA VAL A 170 8.91 23.82 16.31
C VAL A 170 7.45 24.15 16.05
N ILE A 171 6.64 23.12 15.83
CA ILE A 171 5.20 23.25 15.59
C ILE A 171 4.45 22.70 16.80
N ASN A 172 3.83 23.60 17.56
CA ASN A 172 3.07 23.31 18.78
C ASN A 172 1.58 23.70 18.69
N THR A 173 1.16 24.26 17.56
CA THR A 173 -0.23 24.69 17.26
C THR A 173 -0.84 23.80 16.18
N SER A 174 -2.18 23.64 16.17
CA SER A 174 -2.89 22.82 15.18
C SER A 174 -3.01 23.52 13.83
N ILE A 175 -1.97 23.45 13.01
CA ILE A 175 -1.86 24.23 11.76
C ILE A 175 -1.60 23.37 10.52
N GLN A 176 -1.77 24.02 9.37
CA GLN A 176 -1.26 23.51 8.09
C GLN A 176 0.00 24.24 7.68
N LEU A 177 1.14 23.55 7.65
CA LEU A 177 2.40 24.06 7.13
C LEU A 177 2.61 23.55 5.70
N GLN A 178 2.47 24.45 4.72
CA GLN A 178 2.48 24.11 3.31
C GLN A 178 3.58 24.86 2.55
N GLY A 179 4.54 24.11 2.01
CA GLY A 179 5.48 24.61 1.02
C GLY A 179 4.85 24.66 -0.37
N ALA A 180 5.24 25.64 -1.18
CA ALA A 180 4.73 25.78 -2.53
C ALA A 180 5.00 24.55 -3.40
N ASN A 181 6.21 23.98 -3.34
CA ASN A 181 6.61 22.78 -4.07
C ASN A 181 7.93 22.22 -3.51
N PRO A 182 8.09 20.89 -3.34
CA PRO A 182 9.34 20.30 -2.87
C PRO A 182 10.56 20.60 -3.77
N LEU A 183 10.38 20.95 -5.04
CA LEU A 183 11.47 21.33 -5.95
C LEU A 183 12.04 22.73 -5.69
N SER A 184 11.29 23.60 -5.01
CA SER A 184 11.63 25.02 -4.90
C SER A 184 11.52 25.61 -3.50
N THR A 185 10.86 24.92 -2.56
CA THR A 185 10.73 25.34 -1.16
C THR A 185 11.57 24.42 -0.29
N ILE A 186 12.67 24.97 0.22
CA ILE A 186 13.75 24.20 0.83
C ILE A 186 13.92 24.63 2.30
N VAL A 187 13.95 23.67 3.22
CA VAL A 187 14.34 23.87 4.62
C VAL A 187 15.70 23.20 4.86
N ASP A 188 16.72 24.00 5.16
CA ASP A 188 18.10 23.58 5.37
C ASP A 188 18.43 23.63 6.87
N GLY A 189 18.67 22.47 7.47
CA GLY A 189 19.02 22.31 8.89
C GLY A 189 20.49 22.60 9.23
N GLN A 190 21.29 23.07 8.27
CA GLN A 190 22.63 23.60 8.48
C GLN A 190 23.62 22.66 9.20
N ASN A 191 23.39 21.36 9.17
CA ASN A 191 24.13 20.32 9.90
C ASN A 191 24.13 20.54 11.43
N ALA A 192 23.11 21.18 11.98
CA ALA A 192 22.99 21.39 13.42
C ALA A 192 22.59 20.11 14.17
N SER A 193 22.90 20.07 15.47
CA SER A 193 22.75 18.92 16.37
C SER A 193 21.35 18.72 16.95
N ASN A 194 20.34 19.04 16.16
CA ASN A 194 18.93 19.04 16.52
C ASN A 194 18.10 18.58 15.31
N ASP A 195 16.86 18.19 15.57
CA ASP A 195 15.93 17.88 14.49
C ASP A 195 15.61 19.16 13.69
N ILE A 196 15.29 19.03 12.40
CA ILE A 196 14.97 20.19 11.57
C ILE A 196 13.53 20.64 11.81
N ILE A 197 12.58 19.71 11.79
CA ILE A 197 11.20 19.99 12.17
C ILE A 197 10.82 19.11 13.36
N THR A 198 10.40 19.73 14.46
CA THR A 198 9.84 19.06 15.63
C THR A 198 8.36 19.43 15.75
N CYS A 199 7.48 18.43 15.58
CA CYS A 199 6.04 18.59 15.75
C CYS A 199 5.61 18.00 17.09
N VAL A 200 5.08 18.87 17.96
CA VAL A 200 4.47 18.52 19.26
C VAL A 200 2.99 18.90 19.31
N GLY A 201 2.52 19.77 18.42
CA GLY A 201 1.10 20.09 18.24
C GLY A 201 0.33 18.94 17.58
N THR A 202 -0.98 18.85 17.83
CA THR A 202 -1.88 17.84 17.24
C THR A 202 -2.56 18.35 15.99
N ASP A 203 -3.09 17.46 15.16
CA ASP A 203 -3.87 17.83 13.97
C ASP A 203 -3.08 18.69 12.96
N VAL A 204 -1.75 18.46 12.92
CA VAL A 204 -0.80 19.21 12.08
C VAL A 204 -0.63 18.55 10.73
N PHE A 205 -0.65 19.35 9.67
CA PHE A 205 -0.34 18.92 8.30
C PHE A 205 0.93 19.58 7.82
N ILE A 206 1.92 18.79 7.40
CA ILE A 206 3.21 19.27 6.89
C ILE A 206 3.41 18.72 5.48
N GLY A 207 3.63 19.58 4.49
CA GLY A 207 3.91 19.09 3.15
C GLY A 207 4.44 20.11 2.16
N GLY A 208 4.98 19.63 1.05
CA GLY A 208 5.43 20.48 -0.06
C GLY A 208 6.85 21.03 0.08
N PHE A 209 7.72 20.37 0.85
CA PHE A 209 9.08 20.82 1.11
C PHE A 209 10.14 19.84 0.58
N THR A 210 11.34 20.36 0.30
CA THR A 210 12.58 19.59 0.46
C THR A 210 13.17 19.95 1.83
N ILE A 211 13.45 18.97 2.67
CA ILE A 211 14.03 19.18 4.01
C ILE A 211 15.33 18.38 4.11
N PHE A 212 16.43 19.03 4.48
CA PHE A 212 17.74 18.38 4.47
C PHE A 212 18.77 18.98 5.41
N ASN A 213 19.91 18.28 5.53
CA ASN A 213 21.12 18.72 6.23
C ASN A 213 20.99 18.78 7.76
N CYS A 214 20.56 17.71 8.44
CA CYS A 214 20.76 17.58 9.89
C CYS A 214 22.02 16.78 10.24
N SER A 215 22.46 16.87 11.50
CA SER A 215 23.62 16.13 12.00
C SER A 215 23.32 14.64 12.20
N MET A 216 24.37 13.87 12.50
CA MET A 216 24.22 12.52 13.06
C MET A 216 23.45 12.58 14.39
N GLY A 217 22.69 11.53 14.72
CA GLY A 217 21.83 11.44 15.91
C GLY A 217 20.47 12.13 15.78
N SER A 218 20.28 12.99 14.77
CA SER A 218 19.06 13.80 14.60
C SER A 218 18.16 13.27 13.50
N SER A 219 16.88 13.64 13.58
CA SER A 219 15.85 13.36 12.59
C SER A 219 15.66 14.58 11.68
N VAL A 220 15.32 14.37 10.41
CA VAL A 220 14.88 15.47 9.54
C VAL A 220 13.53 16.00 10.03
N VAL A 221 12.60 15.10 10.32
CA VAL A 221 11.31 15.43 10.93
C VAL A 221 11.08 14.53 12.14
N ARG A 222 10.70 15.10 13.28
CA ARG A 222 10.26 14.37 14.46
C ARG A 222 8.83 14.72 14.82
N PHE A 223 7.97 13.71 14.92
CA PHE A 223 6.70 13.79 15.64
C PHE A 223 6.92 13.26 17.05
N ASN A 224 6.64 14.07 18.07
CA ASN A 224 6.96 13.74 19.45
C ASN A 224 5.75 13.95 20.37
N HIS A 225 5.24 12.87 20.98
CA HIS A 225 4.08 12.89 21.88
C HIS A 225 2.87 13.62 21.29
N THR A 226 2.55 13.31 20.04
CA THR A 226 1.49 13.99 19.29
C THR A 226 0.53 13.01 18.62
N ARG A 227 -0.59 13.53 18.10
CA ARG A 227 -1.60 12.75 17.42
C ARG A 227 -2.21 13.47 16.22
N ASN A 228 -2.78 12.68 15.32
CA ASN A 228 -3.55 13.14 14.16
C ASN A 228 -2.75 14.00 13.16
N CYS A 229 -1.43 13.83 13.09
CA CYS A 229 -0.61 14.62 12.19
C CYS A 229 -0.30 13.87 10.89
N THR A 230 -0.08 14.62 9.81
CA THR A 230 0.27 14.07 8.50
C THR A 230 1.49 14.76 7.92
N LEU A 231 2.48 13.97 7.50
CA LEU A 231 3.57 14.42 6.63
C LEU A 231 3.33 13.90 5.22
N TYR A 232 3.27 14.80 4.24
CA TYR A 232 2.96 14.43 2.87
C TYR A 232 3.72 15.20 1.79
N GLY A 233 3.91 14.58 0.62
CA GLY A 233 4.44 15.26 -0.56
C GLY A 233 5.79 15.92 -0.35
N THR A 234 6.59 15.39 0.58
CA THR A 234 7.86 16.00 1.02
C THR A 234 9.03 15.14 0.56
N LYS A 235 10.12 15.81 0.19
CA LYS A 235 11.39 15.18 -0.14
C LYS A 235 12.33 15.29 1.06
N ILE A 236 12.62 14.16 1.68
CA ILE A 236 13.38 14.07 2.92
C ILE A 236 14.80 13.59 2.60
N HIS A 237 15.77 14.47 2.85
CA HIS A 237 17.18 14.20 2.61
C HIS A 237 17.98 14.28 3.90
N THR A 238 18.97 13.41 4.04
CA THR A 238 20.07 13.50 5.01
C THR A 238 19.68 13.85 6.47
N GLY A 239 19.63 12.80 7.27
CA GLY A 239 19.83 12.76 8.73
C GLY A 239 20.31 11.35 9.08
N GLU A 240 20.61 11.06 10.34
CA GLU A 240 20.67 9.65 10.74
C GLU A 240 19.28 9.02 10.60
N TYR A 241 18.24 9.77 10.97
CA TYR A 241 16.84 9.38 10.81
C TYR A 241 16.14 10.33 9.84
N GLY A 242 15.37 9.81 8.89
CA GLY A 242 14.53 10.65 8.02
C GLY A 242 13.37 11.23 8.82
N VAL A 243 12.40 10.38 9.13
CA VAL A 243 11.25 10.71 9.98
C VAL A 243 11.29 9.84 11.22
N THR A 244 11.24 10.44 12.41
CA THR A 244 11.02 9.73 13.66
C THR A 244 9.64 10.06 14.20
N ILE A 245 8.86 9.04 14.54
CA ILE A 245 7.60 9.16 15.27
C ILE A 245 7.83 8.52 16.64
N GLN A 246 7.64 9.31 17.69
CA GLN A 246 7.86 8.88 19.06
C GLN A 246 6.61 9.17 19.90
N ASN A 247 6.05 8.14 20.53
CA ASN A 247 4.81 8.23 21.31
C ASN A 247 3.68 8.87 20.49
N GLY A 248 3.56 8.47 19.23
CA GLY A 248 2.63 9.03 18.26
C GLY A 248 1.35 8.21 18.11
N GLN A 249 0.21 8.88 17.97
CA GLN A 249 -1.07 8.23 17.66
C GLN A 249 -1.66 8.75 16.36
N ASN A 250 -2.10 7.88 15.46
CA ASN A 250 -2.76 8.29 14.21
C ASN A 250 -1.89 9.27 13.39
N ILE A 251 -0.61 8.93 13.22
CA ILE A 251 0.33 9.69 12.40
C ILE A 251 0.40 9.08 11.01
N ASN A 252 0.27 9.93 9.98
CA ASN A 252 0.26 9.50 8.58
C ASN A 252 1.51 10.03 7.86
N ILE A 253 2.33 9.13 7.33
CA ILE A 253 3.47 9.48 6.47
C ILE A 253 3.12 9.00 5.07
N VAL A 254 2.74 9.93 4.19
CA VAL A 254 2.08 9.61 2.92
C VAL A 254 2.74 10.29 1.73
N ASN A 255 3.05 9.55 0.67
CA ASN A 255 3.53 10.13 -0.59
C ASN A 255 4.80 11.00 -0.42
N ASN A 256 5.75 10.54 0.41
CA ASN A 256 7.04 11.20 0.60
C ASN A 256 8.15 10.45 -0.14
N THR A 257 9.21 11.17 -0.50
CA THR A 257 10.39 10.59 -1.16
C THR A 257 11.61 10.71 -0.27
N PHE A 258 12.32 9.59 -0.09
CA PHE A 258 13.54 9.44 0.69
C PHE A 258 14.67 8.97 -0.24
N PRO A 259 15.22 9.86 -1.08
CA PRO A 259 16.16 9.49 -2.13
C PRO A 259 17.56 9.18 -1.57
N LYS A 260 18.35 8.47 -2.37
CA LYS A 260 19.78 8.26 -2.11
C LYS A 260 20.52 9.58 -1.90
N THR A 261 21.40 9.62 -0.90
CA THR A 261 22.30 10.76 -0.65
C THR A 261 23.62 10.58 -1.42
N PRO A 262 24.11 11.60 -2.15
CA PRO A 262 25.38 11.52 -2.88
C PRO A 262 26.65 11.56 -2.01
N SER A 263 26.52 11.91 -0.72
CA SER A 263 27.65 12.15 0.19
C SER A 263 27.57 11.29 1.45
N THR A 264 28.74 11.05 2.05
CA THR A 264 29.16 10.06 3.07
C THR A 264 28.29 9.86 4.33
N LYS A 265 27.14 10.54 4.47
CA LYS A 265 26.14 10.26 5.49
C LYS A 265 25.06 9.37 4.88
N THR A 266 25.28 8.06 4.87
CA THR A 266 24.21 7.10 4.59
C THR A 266 23.18 7.24 5.71
N GLY A 267 21.94 7.60 5.36
CA GLY A 267 20.85 7.64 6.33
C GLY A 267 20.65 6.26 6.95
N TYR A 268 20.52 6.20 8.28
CA TYR A 268 20.41 4.95 9.01
C TYR A 268 19.01 4.38 8.90
N VAL A 269 17.96 5.14 9.25
CA VAL A 269 16.57 4.68 9.08
C VAL A 269 15.72 5.77 8.44
N ALA A 270 15.03 5.46 7.35
CA ALA A 270 14.23 6.45 6.63
C ALA A 270 12.99 6.86 7.43
N ILE A 271 12.24 5.88 7.95
CA ILE A 271 11.07 6.10 8.81
C ILE A 271 11.20 5.20 10.04
N ARG A 272 11.23 5.81 11.23
CA ARG A 272 11.36 5.14 12.51
C ARG A 272 10.14 5.41 13.37
N LEU A 273 9.43 4.35 13.75
CA LEU A 273 8.35 4.39 14.72
C LEU A 273 8.87 3.90 16.07
N LEU A 274 8.48 4.58 17.15
CA LEU A 274 8.80 4.25 18.53
C LEU A 274 7.54 4.42 19.38
N ASP A 275 7.02 3.33 19.93
CA ASP A 275 5.83 3.34 20.80
C ASP A 275 4.62 4.04 20.13
N CYS A 276 4.33 3.65 18.88
CA CYS A 276 3.32 4.30 18.03
C CYS A 276 2.07 3.44 17.84
N VAL A 277 0.89 4.06 17.84
CA VAL A 277 -0.39 3.38 17.57
C VAL A 277 -1.15 3.99 16.41
N TYR A 278 -1.88 3.16 15.66
CA TYR A 278 -2.77 3.61 14.59
C TYR A 278 -2.09 4.43 13.49
N CYS A 279 -0.78 4.27 13.32
CA CYS A 279 -0.02 5.03 12.33
C CYS A 279 -0.06 4.36 10.95
N THR A 280 -0.14 5.17 9.90
CA THR A 280 -0.16 4.71 8.51
C THR A 280 1.05 5.23 7.76
N ILE A 281 1.85 4.32 7.21
CA ILE A 281 2.98 4.62 6.34
C ILE A 281 2.60 4.15 4.94
N SER A 282 2.32 5.08 4.03
CA SER A 282 1.82 4.70 2.71
C SER A 282 2.33 5.50 1.53
N GLN A 283 2.44 4.85 0.37
CA GLN A 283 2.82 5.51 -0.89
C GLN A 283 4.18 6.23 -0.83
N ASN A 284 5.07 5.84 0.09
CA ASN A 284 6.40 6.46 0.18
C ASN A 284 7.39 5.75 -0.75
N ASN A 285 8.32 6.51 -1.31
CA ASN A 285 9.41 5.99 -2.11
C ASN A 285 10.73 6.12 -1.32
N ILE A 286 11.28 4.99 -0.88
CA ILE A 286 12.46 4.91 -0.04
C ILE A 286 13.57 4.18 -0.80
N SER A 287 14.76 4.79 -0.89
CA SER A 287 15.87 4.19 -1.63
C SER A 287 17.22 4.39 -0.93
N SER A 288 18.05 3.35 -0.88
CA SER A 288 19.45 3.43 -0.41
C SER A 288 19.64 3.86 1.06
N TRP A 289 18.74 3.44 1.94
CA TRP A 289 18.86 3.58 3.40
C TRP A 289 19.33 2.27 4.03
N VAL A 290 19.93 2.31 5.22
CA VAL A 290 20.25 1.06 5.95
C VAL A 290 18.95 0.33 6.33
N GLY A 291 18.03 1.03 7.00
CA GLY A 291 16.66 0.59 7.25
C GLY A 291 15.65 1.46 6.50
N GLY A 292 14.71 0.85 5.79
CA GLY A 292 13.61 1.57 5.17
C GLY A 292 12.59 2.04 6.21
N ILE A 293 11.81 1.11 6.75
CA ILE A 293 10.80 1.36 7.77
C ILE A 293 11.12 0.51 8.99
N LEU A 294 11.47 1.15 10.11
CA LEU A 294 11.58 0.52 11.42
C LEU A 294 10.26 0.68 12.16
N LEU A 295 9.51 -0.42 12.28
CA LEU A 295 8.25 -0.45 13.00
C LEU A 295 8.46 -0.80 14.47
N SER A 296 7.66 -0.17 15.32
CA SER A 296 7.60 -0.45 16.75
C SER A 296 6.18 -0.24 17.23
N TYR A 297 5.69 -1.17 18.06
CA TYR A 297 4.39 -1.18 18.71
C TYR A 297 3.24 -1.72 17.82
N ALA A 298 2.05 -1.14 17.88
CA ALA A 298 0.82 -1.83 17.49
C ALA A 298 -0.12 -1.04 16.57
N TYR A 299 -1.03 -1.75 15.88
CA TYR A 299 -2.05 -1.15 15.01
C TYR A 299 -1.46 -0.33 13.86
N LEU A 300 -0.38 -0.83 13.25
CA LEU A 300 0.33 -0.15 12.17
C LEU A 300 -0.15 -0.61 10.79
N ARG A 301 -0.22 0.32 9.85
CA ARG A 301 -0.53 0.03 8.44
C ARG A 301 0.61 0.49 7.54
N ILE A 302 1.32 -0.45 6.93
CA ILE A 302 2.42 -0.17 6.01
C ILE A 302 1.97 -0.62 4.63
N THR A 303 1.57 0.34 3.79
CA THR A 303 0.87 0.01 2.54
C THR A 303 1.37 0.76 1.32
N LYS A 304 1.49 0.09 0.16
CA LYS A 304 1.78 0.76 -1.11
C LYS A 304 3.11 1.53 -1.14
N ASN A 305 4.08 1.18 -0.31
CA ASN A 305 5.40 1.81 -0.33
C ASN A 305 6.30 1.11 -1.35
N THR A 306 7.18 1.89 -1.96
CA THR A 306 8.28 1.39 -2.82
C THR A 306 9.58 1.50 -2.03
N ILE A 307 10.22 0.37 -1.73
CA ILE A 307 11.43 0.33 -0.88
C ILE A 307 12.53 -0.42 -1.62
N THR A 308 13.61 0.30 -1.97
CA THR A 308 14.66 -0.24 -2.84
C THR A 308 16.07 -0.06 -2.28
N LYS A 309 16.95 -1.02 -2.57
CA LYS A 309 18.40 -0.89 -2.29
C LYS A 309 18.70 -0.64 -0.81
N THR A 310 17.92 -1.22 0.09
CA THR A 310 18.13 -1.11 1.54
C THR A 310 18.79 -2.36 2.11
N GLN A 311 19.44 -2.26 3.28
CA GLN A 311 19.90 -3.46 3.98
C GLN A 311 18.70 -4.19 4.61
N ARG A 312 17.77 -3.44 5.21
CA ARG A 312 16.48 -3.95 5.69
C ARG A 312 15.36 -3.07 5.18
N GLY A 313 14.43 -3.65 4.41
CA GLY A 313 13.31 -2.91 3.83
C GLY A 313 12.30 -2.47 4.90
N ILE A 314 11.53 -3.43 5.40
CA ILE A 314 10.63 -3.26 6.55
C ILE A 314 11.14 -4.16 7.67
N THR A 315 11.34 -3.58 8.86
CA THR A 315 11.96 -4.28 9.98
C THR A 315 11.41 -3.84 11.32
N ASP A 316 11.45 -4.71 12.32
CA ASP A 316 11.26 -4.37 13.74
C ASP A 316 12.58 -4.37 14.53
N MET A 317 13.63 -4.98 13.97
CA MET A 317 14.91 -5.15 14.64
C MET A 317 15.99 -4.14 14.20
N MET A 318 16.07 -2.97 14.85
CA MET A 318 17.21 -2.02 14.75
C MET A 318 17.34 -1.12 16.01
N ASN A 319 17.68 -1.69 17.17
CA ASN A 319 17.80 -1.01 18.48
C ASN A 319 16.48 -0.56 19.13
N ALA A 320 15.40 -1.31 18.97
CA ALA A 320 14.12 -1.03 19.63
C ALA A 320 14.02 -1.79 20.96
N LEU A 321 13.54 -1.06 21.96
CA LEU A 321 13.30 -1.41 23.36
C LEU A 321 12.53 -2.73 23.55
N PRO A 322 12.55 -3.35 24.75
CA PRO A 322 11.75 -4.54 25.03
C PRO A 322 10.26 -4.27 24.80
N GLY A 323 9.69 -4.88 23.77
CA GLY A 323 8.26 -4.77 23.44
C GLY A 323 7.90 -5.68 22.27
N VAL A 324 6.72 -6.29 22.33
CA VAL A 324 6.20 -7.17 21.27
C VAL A 324 5.35 -6.33 20.31
N ASN A 325 5.75 -6.23 19.04
CA ASN A 325 4.92 -5.58 18.03
C ASN A 325 3.72 -6.46 17.72
N MET A 326 2.54 -5.84 17.61
CA MET A 326 1.29 -6.59 17.44
C MET A 326 0.26 -5.88 16.57
N TYR A 327 -0.65 -6.63 15.95
CA TYR A 327 -1.79 -6.06 15.21
C TYR A 327 -1.39 -5.12 14.06
N PHE A 328 -0.45 -5.51 13.21
CA PHE A 328 -0.04 -4.69 12.07
C PHE A 328 -0.25 -5.39 10.72
N ILE A 329 -0.27 -4.58 9.66
CA ILE A 329 -0.49 -5.03 8.29
C ILE A 329 0.60 -4.46 7.39
N ILE A 330 1.28 -5.33 6.65
CA ILE A 330 2.21 -5.00 5.57
C ILE A 330 1.54 -5.42 4.27
N ASP A 331 1.02 -4.47 3.50
CA ASP A 331 0.16 -4.76 2.37
C ASP A 331 0.48 -3.99 1.09
N GLU A 332 0.49 -4.65 -0.06
CA GLU A 332 0.66 -4.02 -1.38
C GLU A 332 1.96 -3.19 -1.52
N ASN A 333 3.03 -3.54 -0.79
CA ASN A 333 4.32 -2.86 -0.93
C ASN A 333 5.17 -3.51 -2.04
N HIS A 334 5.99 -2.69 -2.71
CA HIS A 334 6.97 -3.13 -3.70
C HIS A 334 8.38 -2.98 -3.12
N LEU A 335 9.06 -4.10 -2.89
CA LEU A 335 10.39 -4.15 -2.30
C LEU A 335 11.38 -4.81 -3.27
N SER A 336 12.37 -4.07 -3.76
CA SER A 336 13.35 -4.61 -4.72
C SER A 336 14.80 -4.33 -4.32
N ASP A 337 15.71 -5.21 -4.72
CA ASP A 337 17.17 -5.03 -4.55
C ASP A 337 17.60 -4.81 -3.08
N ASN A 338 16.87 -5.38 -2.12
CA ASN A 338 17.18 -5.25 -0.69
C ASN A 338 18.06 -6.42 -0.21
N ASN A 339 18.81 -6.27 0.89
CA ASN A 339 19.45 -7.46 1.47
C ASN A 339 18.39 -8.37 2.09
N VAL A 340 17.59 -7.83 2.99
CA VAL A 340 16.36 -8.46 3.47
C VAL A 340 15.20 -7.51 3.23
N ALA A 341 14.20 -7.92 2.45
CA ALA A 341 13.07 -7.05 2.15
C ALA A 341 12.13 -6.89 3.36
N VAL A 342 11.72 -7.98 4.00
CA VAL A 342 10.97 -7.94 5.26
C VAL A 342 11.65 -8.81 6.31
N PHE A 343 12.00 -8.21 7.46
CA PHE A 343 12.62 -8.91 8.59
C PHE A 343 11.82 -8.63 9.87
N LEU A 344 11.25 -9.65 10.50
CA LEU A 344 10.48 -9.50 11.73
C LEU A 344 10.95 -10.48 12.80
N ALA A 345 11.27 -9.95 13.98
CA ALA A 345 11.75 -10.70 15.14
C ALA A 345 10.74 -10.60 16.29
N GLY A 346 10.11 -11.73 16.65
CA GLY A 346 9.20 -11.85 17.80
C GLY A 346 7.86 -11.12 17.69
N SER A 347 7.55 -10.49 16.56
CA SER A 347 6.25 -9.84 16.29
C SER A 347 5.08 -10.82 16.33
N GLN A 348 3.87 -10.38 16.71
CA GLN A 348 2.67 -11.23 16.82
C GLN A 348 1.45 -10.61 16.13
N ASP A 349 0.45 -11.43 15.78
CA ASP A 349 -0.86 -10.97 15.28
C ASP A 349 -0.76 -10.01 14.09
N TYR A 350 -0.10 -10.42 13.01
CA TYR A 350 0.08 -9.57 11.83
C TYR A 350 -0.13 -10.31 10.52
N SER A 351 -0.33 -9.52 9.47
CA SER A 351 -0.48 -10.03 8.11
C SER A 351 0.46 -9.34 7.14
N ILE A 352 1.05 -10.14 6.26
CA ILE A 352 1.89 -9.71 5.15
C ILE A 352 1.17 -10.14 3.88
N THR A 353 0.53 -9.19 3.19
CA THR A 353 -0.34 -9.51 2.07
C THR A 353 -0.06 -8.73 0.79
N ARG A 354 -0.26 -9.37 -0.38
CA ARG A 354 -0.19 -8.69 -1.68
C ARG A 354 1.11 -7.90 -1.94
N ASN A 355 2.21 -8.20 -1.25
CA ASN A 355 3.47 -7.53 -1.48
C ASN A 355 4.20 -8.16 -2.68
N GLU A 356 4.95 -7.34 -3.40
CA GLU A 356 5.87 -7.74 -4.45
C GLU A 356 7.30 -7.57 -3.93
N ILE A 357 8.05 -8.66 -3.85
CA ILE A 357 9.41 -8.71 -3.35
C ILE A 357 10.30 -9.33 -4.42
N THR A 358 11.31 -8.59 -4.87
CA THR A 358 12.18 -9.03 -5.97
C THR A 358 13.66 -8.81 -5.64
N ASN A 359 14.51 -9.73 -6.11
CA ASN A 359 15.96 -9.58 -6.06
C ASN A 359 16.52 -9.32 -4.65
N SER A 360 16.06 -10.08 -3.65
CA SER A 360 16.58 -9.92 -2.27
C SER A 360 17.83 -10.79 -2.06
N SER A 361 18.96 -10.16 -1.73
CA SER A 361 20.26 -10.83 -1.71
C SER A 361 20.41 -11.86 -0.58
N THR A 362 19.65 -11.72 0.51
CA THR A 362 19.62 -12.66 1.64
C THR A 362 18.26 -13.32 1.79
N ALA A 363 17.18 -12.54 1.96
CA ALA A 363 15.84 -13.09 2.09
C ALA A 363 14.76 -12.10 1.62
N GLY A 364 13.75 -12.60 0.93
CA GLY A 364 12.55 -11.82 0.64
C GLY A 364 11.77 -11.55 1.93
N LEU A 365 11.47 -12.60 2.69
CA LEU A 365 10.76 -12.53 3.96
C LEU A 365 11.42 -13.42 4.99
N SER A 366 11.77 -12.84 6.15
CA SER A 366 12.41 -13.52 7.27
C SER A 366 11.66 -13.25 8.56
N LEU A 367 11.12 -14.30 9.18
CA LEU A 367 10.46 -14.26 10.47
C LEU A 367 11.26 -15.08 11.46
N VAL A 368 11.66 -14.50 12.59
CA VAL A 368 12.56 -15.17 13.56
C VAL A 368 12.14 -14.90 15.00
N GLU A 369 12.64 -15.71 15.92
CA GLU A 369 12.58 -15.41 17.36
C GLU A 369 13.33 -14.10 17.67
N GLU A 370 12.80 -13.32 18.60
CA GLU A 370 13.55 -12.24 19.21
C GLU A 370 14.47 -12.83 20.29
N VAL A 371 15.76 -12.95 19.97
CA VAL A 371 16.74 -13.71 20.75
C VAL A 371 16.93 -13.18 22.17
N PHE A 372 16.74 -11.88 22.41
CA PHE A 372 16.97 -11.30 23.73
C PHE A 372 15.82 -11.56 24.72
N SER A 373 14.59 -11.51 24.26
CA SER A 373 13.37 -11.72 25.05
C SER A 373 12.83 -13.14 24.98
N GLY A 374 13.28 -13.95 24.00
CA GLY A 374 12.74 -15.28 23.73
C GLY A 374 11.30 -15.24 23.19
N VAL A 375 10.88 -14.09 22.65
CA VAL A 375 9.54 -13.94 22.12
C VAL A 375 9.51 -14.49 20.70
N ASN A 376 8.58 -15.44 20.51
CA ASN A 376 8.35 -16.11 19.24
C ASN A 376 7.30 -15.38 18.40
N PRO A 377 7.46 -15.36 17.06
CA PRO A 377 6.39 -14.91 16.21
C PRO A 377 5.15 -15.77 16.37
N LYS A 378 3.97 -15.15 16.42
CA LYS A 378 2.70 -15.83 16.67
C LYS A 378 1.57 -15.26 15.84
N ASN A 379 0.66 -16.12 15.38
CA ASN A 379 -0.55 -15.71 14.64
C ASN A 379 -0.20 -14.89 13.39
N VAL A 380 0.58 -15.50 12.50
CA VAL A 380 1.13 -14.84 11.31
C VAL A 380 0.40 -15.30 10.07
N THR A 381 -0.03 -14.35 9.23
CA THR A 381 -0.59 -14.64 7.90
C THR A 381 0.30 -14.07 6.80
N VAL A 382 0.86 -14.94 5.95
CA VAL A 382 1.59 -14.56 4.74
C VAL A 382 0.75 -14.96 3.54
N LYS A 383 0.07 -14.00 2.91
CA LYS A 383 -0.96 -14.30 1.90
C LYS A 383 -0.84 -13.50 0.61
N ASN A 384 -0.93 -14.17 -0.52
CA ASN A 384 -0.96 -13.53 -1.84
C ASN A 384 0.28 -12.66 -2.16
N ASN A 385 1.46 -12.95 -1.59
CA ASN A 385 2.71 -12.24 -1.90
C ASN A 385 3.42 -12.84 -3.11
N LEU A 386 4.07 -12.00 -3.90
CA LEU A 386 4.93 -12.40 -5.01
C LEU A 386 6.36 -12.22 -4.55
N ILE A 387 7.14 -13.29 -4.53
CA ILE A 387 8.52 -13.26 -4.06
C ILE A 387 9.40 -13.97 -5.09
N THR A 388 10.23 -13.19 -5.78
CA THR A 388 11.07 -13.70 -6.87
C THR A 388 12.54 -13.36 -6.74
N ASP A 389 13.36 -14.18 -7.39
CA ASP A 389 14.78 -13.92 -7.61
C ASP A 389 15.54 -13.64 -6.30
N SER A 390 15.13 -14.26 -5.19
CA SER A 390 15.71 -14.06 -3.87
C SER A 390 16.47 -15.30 -3.39
N THR A 391 17.53 -15.10 -2.61
CA THR A 391 18.32 -16.22 -2.06
C THR A 391 17.47 -17.13 -1.17
N GLN A 392 16.70 -16.54 -0.26
CA GLN A 392 15.60 -17.18 0.44
C GLN A 392 14.32 -16.44 0.05
N GLY A 393 13.30 -17.13 -0.43
CA GLY A 393 11.99 -16.54 -0.69
C GLY A 393 11.33 -16.19 0.64
N ILE A 394 10.94 -17.22 1.38
CA ILE A 394 10.37 -17.12 2.73
C ILE A 394 11.15 -18.02 3.69
N ILE A 395 11.67 -17.46 4.76
CA ILE A 395 12.23 -18.21 5.90
C ILE A 395 11.46 -17.85 7.18
N ILE A 396 10.98 -18.87 7.88
CA ILE A 396 10.17 -18.72 9.09
C ILE A 396 10.76 -19.61 10.18
N GLU A 397 11.16 -18.98 11.27
CA GLU A 397 11.82 -19.63 12.39
C GLU A 397 11.06 -19.41 13.70
N TYR A 398 11.07 -20.43 14.57
CA TYR A 398 10.55 -20.36 15.95
C TYR A 398 9.10 -19.83 16.06
N SER A 399 8.29 -20.02 15.02
CA SER A 399 6.98 -19.37 14.90
C SER A 399 5.80 -20.29 15.24
N ILE A 400 4.72 -19.72 15.74
CA ILE A 400 3.51 -20.44 16.18
C ILE A 400 2.29 -19.93 15.43
N ASN A 401 1.44 -20.84 14.94
CA ASN A 401 0.21 -20.50 14.22
C ASN A 401 0.49 -19.62 13.00
N VAL A 402 1.08 -20.23 11.98
CA VAL A 402 1.51 -19.56 10.74
C VAL A 402 0.68 -20.08 9.57
N SER A 403 0.06 -19.17 8.83
CA SER A 403 -0.62 -19.46 7.57
C SER A 403 0.15 -18.87 6.39
N VAL A 404 0.59 -19.72 5.46
CA VAL A 404 1.23 -19.33 4.20
C VAL A 404 0.29 -19.72 3.07
N GLU A 405 -0.40 -18.75 2.45
CA GLU A 405 -1.50 -19.01 1.51
C GLU A 405 -1.42 -18.20 0.22
N GLY A 406 -1.62 -18.81 -0.96
CA GLY A 406 -1.79 -18.05 -2.20
C GLY A 406 -0.53 -17.31 -2.69
N ASN A 407 0.64 -17.60 -2.15
CA ASN A 407 1.89 -16.92 -2.53
C ASN A 407 2.47 -17.52 -3.80
N LEU A 408 3.13 -16.68 -4.61
CA LEU A 408 3.93 -17.11 -5.76
C LEU A 408 5.40 -16.95 -5.40
N LEU A 409 6.11 -18.07 -5.27
CA LEU A 409 7.54 -18.16 -4.97
C LEU A 409 8.24 -18.65 -6.23
N HIS A 410 8.98 -17.75 -6.88
CA HIS A 410 9.52 -18.01 -8.21
C HIS A 410 11.00 -17.68 -8.37
N ARG A 411 11.81 -18.58 -8.96
CA ARG A 411 13.25 -18.37 -9.20
C ARG A 411 14.04 -17.98 -7.96
N ASN A 412 13.67 -18.52 -6.80
CA ASN A 412 14.45 -18.36 -5.57
C ASN A 412 15.44 -19.52 -5.42
N THR A 413 16.59 -19.29 -4.81
CA THR A 413 17.49 -20.40 -4.45
C THR A 413 16.80 -21.33 -3.44
N HIS A 414 16.05 -20.78 -2.49
CA HIS A 414 15.14 -21.53 -1.62
C HIS A 414 13.77 -20.86 -1.64
N GLY A 415 12.69 -21.60 -1.93
CA GLY A 415 11.34 -21.07 -1.96
C GLY A 415 10.78 -20.80 -0.56
N LEU A 416 10.57 -21.86 0.22
CA LEU A 416 10.02 -21.78 1.59
C LEU A 416 10.80 -22.67 2.56
N SER A 417 11.24 -22.09 3.68
CA SER A 417 11.98 -22.80 4.71
C SER A 417 11.35 -22.58 6.08
N PHE A 418 11.04 -23.66 6.79
CA PHE A 418 10.61 -23.62 8.19
C PHE A 418 11.69 -24.15 9.13
N HIS A 419 11.95 -23.44 10.21
CA HIS A 419 12.82 -23.92 11.28
C HIS A 419 12.11 -23.79 12.62
N ILE A 420 11.93 -24.89 13.32
CA ILE A 420 11.34 -24.88 14.65
C ILE A 420 9.97 -24.12 14.65
N CYS A 421 9.07 -24.42 13.69
CA CYS A 421 7.70 -23.89 13.67
C CYS A 421 6.61 -24.87 14.15
N SER A 422 5.50 -24.34 14.70
CA SER A 422 4.33 -25.13 15.09
C SER A 422 3.00 -24.52 14.67
N PHE A 423 1.98 -25.37 14.49
CA PHE A 423 0.67 -25.00 13.94
C PHE A 423 0.80 -24.26 12.60
N THR A 424 1.58 -24.84 11.69
CA THR A 424 1.87 -24.25 10.38
C THR A 424 0.96 -24.86 9.30
N SER A 425 0.36 -23.99 8.48
CA SER A 425 -0.46 -24.35 7.33
C SER A 425 0.11 -23.70 6.06
N VAL A 426 0.33 -24.48 5.01
CA VAL A 426 0.85 -24.04 3.72
C VAL A 426 -0.13 -24.48 2.63
N LYS A 427 -0.88 -23.53 2.08
CA LYS A 427 -1.98 -23.85 1.15
C LYS A 427 -1.99 -23.02 -0.11
N ARG A 428 -2.32 -23.63 -1.24
CA ARG A 428 -2.62 -22.87 -2.49
C ARG A 428 -1.47 -21.95 -2.91
N ASN A 429 -0.23 -22.30 -2.59
CA ASN A 429 0.95 -21.56 -3.04
C ASN A 429 1.47 -22.15 -4.35
N THR A 430 2.08 -21.30 -5.17
CA THR A 430 2.76 -21.70 -6.40
C THR A 430 4.27 -21.63 -6.18
N PHE A 431 4.93 -22.79 -6.18
CA PHE A 431 6.39 -22.91 -6.19
C PHE A 431 6.85 -23.22 -7.61
N GLN A 432 7.66 -22.34 -8.20
CA GLN A 432 8.06 -22.49 -9.60
C GLN A 432 9.50 -22.02 -9.85
N GLN A 433 10.32 -22.85 -10.49
CA GLN A 433 11.72 -22.62 -10.82
C GLN A 433 12.59 -22.25 -9.61
N ASN A 434 12.23 -22.71 -8.40
CA ASN A 434 13.10 -22.55 -7.24
C ASN A 434 14.13 -23.68 -7.23
N GLU A 435 15.39 -23.41 -6.88
CA GLU A 435 16.41 -24.48 -6.80
C GLU A 435 16.05 -25.50 -5.70
N GLN A 436 15.51 -25.01 -4.58
CA GLN A 436 14.83 -25.80 -3.56
C GLN A 436 13.43 -25.25 -3.32
N THR A 437 12.39 -26.09 -3.45
CA THR A 437 10.99 -25.65 -3.37
C THR A 437 10.56 -25.34 -1.94
N ALA A 438 10.46 -26.36 -1.08
CA ALA A 438 10.16 -26.19 0.34
C ALA A 438 10.94 -27.17 1.22
N THR A 439 11.36 -26.71 2.40
CA THR A 439 12.01 -27.53 3.43
C THR A 439 11.49 -27.20 4.83
N TYR A 440 11.67 -28.13 5.77
CA TYR A 440 11.39 -27.86 7.18
C TYR A 440 12.39 -28.58 8.10
N GLN A 441 12.69 -27.97 9.24
CA GLN A 441 13.54 -28.55 10.26
C GLN A 441 12.87 -28.42 11.64
N TRP A 442 12.94 -29.47 12.44
CA TRP A 442 12.40 -29.48 13.80
C TRP A 442 13.32 -30.20 14.78
N SER A 443 13.15 -29.91 16.07
CA SER A 443 13.90 -30.49 17.19
C SER A 443 12.98 -31.26 18.14
N ILE A 444 13.26 -32.54 18.36
CA ILE A 444 12.47 -33.42 19.23
C ILE A 444 13.00 -33.32 20.66
N TYR A 445 12.09 -33.06 21.59
CA TYR A 445 12.30 -33.27 23.02
C TYR A 445 11.45 -34.45 23.50
N PRO A 446 11.93 -35.27 24.45
CA PRO A 446 11.15 -36.38 25.01
C PRO A 446 9.76 -35.91 25.47
N PHE A 447 8.72 -36.70 25.17
CA PHE A 447 7.32 -36.47 25.56
C PHE A 447 6.61 -35.25 24.91
N SER A 448 7.18 -34.66 23.85
CA SER A 448 6.49 -33.61 23.08
C SER A 448 5.52 -34.19 22.04
N ALA A 449 4.32 -33.61 21.93
CA ALA A 449 3.35 -33.96 20.90
C ALA A 449 3.87 -33.55 19.50
N LEU A 450 3.78 -34.46 18.53
CA LEU A 450 4.35 -34.27 17.19
C LEU A 450 3.38 -33.64 16.18
N SER A 451 2.07 -33.74 16.42
CA SER A 451 1.03 -33.35 15.45
C SER A 451 1.09 -31.89 15.05
N ASP A 452 1.51 -31.03 15.97
CA ASP A 452 1.52 -29.59 15.76
C ASP A 452 2.86 -29.09 15.24
N LYS A 453 3.86 -29.98 15.12
CA LYS A 453 5.23 -29.66 14.70
C LYS A 453 5.50 -29.95 13.23
N ILE A 454 4.62 -30.70 12.58
CA ILE A 454 4.68 -31.01 11.16
C ILE A 454 3.83 -29.98 10.41
N PRO A 455 4.40 -29.17 9.50
CA PRO A 455 3.62 -28.26 8.68
C PRO A 455 2.62 -29.03 7.81
N ARG A 456 1.39 -28.51 7.70
CA ARG A 456 0.32 -29.09 6.87
C ARG A 456 0.37 -28.46 5.48
N PHE A 457 0.70 -29.27 4.47
CA PHE A 457 0.70 -28.88 3.07
C PHE A 457 -0.55 -29.40 2.38
N ASP A 458 -1.22 -28.55 1.60
CA ASP A 458 -2.48 -28.87 0.94
C ASP A 458 -2.69 -27.96 -0.28
N GLU A 459 -3.03 -28.50 -1.44
CA GLU A 459 -3.33 -27.72 -2.65
C GLU A 459 -2.18 -26.81 -3.10
N ASN A 460 -0.90 -27.15 -2.91
CA ASN A 460 0.20 -26.33 -3.47
C ASN A 460 0.60 -26.86 -4.85
N PHE A 461 1.06 -25.96 -5.72
CA PHE A 461 1.66 -26.31 -7.02
C PHE A 461 3.19 -26.40 -6.87
N TRP A 462 3.78 -27.49 -7.37
CA TRP A 462 5.19 -27.86 -7.15
C TRP A 462 5.93 -28.07 -8.47
N ASP A 463 6.22 -26.98 -9.20
CA ASP A 463 6.88 -26.92 -10.52
C ASP A 463 6.19 -27.61 -11.69
N LYS A 464 5.54 -28.74 -11.44
CA LYS A 464 4.89 -29.59 -12.42
C LYS A 464 3.59 -30.12 -11.85
N SER A 465 2.67 -30.46 -12.75
CA SER A 465 1.41 -31.11 -12.40
C SER A 465 1.67 -32.44 -11.68
N GLN A 466 1.04 -32.64 -10.52
CA GLN A 466 1.16 -33.85 -9.71
C GLN A 466 -0.20 -34.56 -9.62
N LYS A 467 -0.21 -35.89 -9.76
CA LYS A 467 -1.40 -36.72 -9.55
C LYS A 467 -1.35 -37.55 -8.26
N THR A 468 -0.22 -37.50 -7.57
CA THR A 468 0.06 -38.24 -6.32
C THR A 468 0.53 -37.24 -5.27
N PRO A 469 0.41 -37.57 -3.96
CA PRO A 469 0.94 -36.74 -2.90
C PRO A 469 2.40 -36.34 -3.17
N TYR A 470 2.72 -35.07 -2.98
CA TYR A 470 4.06 -34.54 -3.24
C TYR A 470 4.90 -34.62 -1.96
N PRO A 471 6.08 -35.25 -1.97
CA PRO A 471 6.93 -35.35 -0.79
C PRO A 471 7.66 -34.02 -0.51
N ILE A 472 7.65 -33.59 0.74
CA ILE A 472 8.43 -32.46 1.25
C ILE A 472 9.45 -33.03 2.23
N ILE A 473 10.73 -32.76 1.96
CA ILE A 473 11.85 -33.25 2.75
C ILE A 473 12.08 -32.30 3.92
N GLY A 474 12.20 -32.85 5.12
CA GLY A 474 12.64 -32.12 6.30
C GLY A 474 13.68 -32.86 7.11
N THR A 475 14.16 -32.22 8.17
CA THR A 475 15.18 -32.76 9.07
C THR A 475 14.72 -32.70 10.51
N TRP A 476 14.85 -33.82 11.22
CA TRP A 476 14.55 -33.92 12.64
C TRP A 476 15.84 -34.06 13.43
N SER A 477 15.98 -33.24 14.48
CA SER A 477 17.12 -33.29 15.40
C SER A 477 16.65 -33.82 16.75
N PHE A 478 17.22 -34.92 17.23
CA PHE A 478 16.99 -35.37 18.61
C PHE A 478 18.01 -34.70 19.52
N LEU A 479 17.54 -33.88 20.47
CA LEU A 479 18.39 -33.20 21.44
C LEU A 479 18.09 -33.71 22.85
N ARG A 480 18.94 -34.61 23.36
CA ARG A 480 18.97 -35.00 24.78
C ARG A 480 20.40 -35.13 25.21
N TYR A 481 20.94 -34.14 25.93
CA TYR A 481 22.32 -34.18 26.42
C TYR A 481 22.63 -35.53 27.10
N PRO A 482 23.70 -36.26 26.69
CA PRO A 482 24.73 -35.91 25.71
C PRO A 482 24.50 -36.41 24.26
N ILE A 483 23.34 -37.00 23.96
CA ILE A 483 22.98 -37.58 22.66
C ILE A 483 22.38 -36.51 21.72
N PHE A 484 23.05 -36.33 20.57
CA PHE A 484 22.59 -35.48 19.48
C PHE A 484 22.70 -36.23 18.16
N PHE A 485 21.59 -36.48 17.48
CA PHE A 485 21.61 -37.01 16.11
C PHE A 485 20.52 -36.37 15.25
N LYS A 486 20.82 -36.19 13.96
CA LYS A 486 19.90 -35.66 12.95
C LYS A 486 19.50 -36.77 12.00
N PHE A 487 18.24 -36.79 11.57
CA PHE A 487 17.74 -37.74 10.58
C PHE A 487 16.71 -37.08 9.66
N PRO A 488 16.63 -37.50 8.39
CA PRO A 488 15.63 -36.98 7.46
C PRO A 488 14.23 -37.43 7.86
N TRP A 489 13.23 -36.57 7.63
CA TRP A 489 11.81 -36.89 7.74
C TRP A 489 11.10 -36.43 6.48
N VAL A 490 10.00 -37.08 6.12
CA VAL A 490 9.19 -36.69 4.96
C VAL A 490 7.77 -36.43 5.41
N THR A 491 7.24 -35.29 4.99
CA THR A 491 5.79 -34.98 5.02
C THR A 491 5.30 -34.85 3.59
N TYR A 492 3.98 -34.73 3.40
CA TYR A 492 3.38 -34.71 2.08
C TYR A 492 2.35 -33.60 1.93
N ASP A 493 2.33 -32.98 0.77
CA ASP A 493 1.13 -32.32 0.26
C ASP A 493 0.20 -33.42 -0.25
N GLN A 494 -0.95 -33.58 0.39
CA GLN A 494 -1.89 -34.67 0.09
C GLN A 494 -2.64 -34.43 -1.22
N HIS A 495 -2.86 -33.17 -1.59
CA HIS A 495 -3.69 -32.78 -2.72
C HIS A 495 -2.98 -31.73 -3.57
N PRO A 496 -1.79 -32.02 -4.13
CA PRO A 496 -1.04 -31.01 -4.88
C PRO A 496 -1.85 -30.51 -6.09
N ALA A 497 -1.74 -29.22 -6.37
CA ALA A 497 -2.46 -28.58 -7.46
C ALA A 497 -1.91 -29.04 -8.82
N SER A 498 -2.80 -29.20 -9.81
CA SER A 498 -2.42 -29.61 -11.16
C SER A 498 -1.84 -28.48 -12.01
N GLU A 499 -2.19 -27.24 -11.68
CA GLU A 499 -1.83 -26.02 -12.41
C GLU A 499 -1.41 -24.92 -11.42
N PRO A 500 -0.52 -24.00 -11.83
CA PRO A 500 -0.12 -22.88 -10.99
C PRO A 500 -1.29 -21.93 -10.77
N TYR A 501 -1.38 -21.38 -9.55
CA TYR A 501 -2.32 -20.30 -9.27
C TYR A 501 -1.84 -19.02 -9.95
N LEU A 502 -2.48 -18.64 -11.06
CA LEU A 502 -2.18 -17.42 -11.78
C LEU A 502 -2.48 -16.19 -10.91
N LYS A 503 -1.51 -15.29 -10.80
CA LYS A 503 -1.77 -13.91 -10.34
C LYS A 503 -2.07 -13.05 -11.54
N GLY A 504 -3.18 -12.31 -11.51
CA GLY A 504 -3.49 -11.32 -12.53
C GLY A 504 -2.29 -10.38 -12.74
N GLY A 505 -1.73 -10.38 -13.95
CA GLY A 505 -0.63 -9.49 -14.35
C GLY A 505 0.61 -10.15 -14.94
N TYR A 506 0.86 -11.45 -14.73
CA TYR A 506 2.01 -12.14 -15.32
C TYR A 506 1.58 -12.95 -16.55
N ASN A 507 1.97 -12.47 -17.75
CA ASN A 507 1.76 -13.18 -19.01
C ASN A 507 2.61 -14.47 -19.05
N GLU A 508 2.02 -15.54 -19.57
CA GLU A 508 2.62 -16.88 -19.76
C GLU A 508 3.91 -16.88 -20.59
N ASN A 509 4.18 -15.81 -21.35
CA ASN A 509 5.39 -15.67 -22.17
C ASN A 509 6.68 -15.33 -21.38
N THR A 510 6.61 -15.33 -20.05
CA THR A 510 7.75 -15.10 -19.15
C THR A 510 8.06 -16.32 -18.26
N ILE A 511 7.44 -17.48 -18.54
CA ILE A 511 7.63 -18.75 -17.85
C ILE A 511 8.77 -19.56 -18.45
#